data_AF-A0AAW8BFL1-F1
#
_entry.id   AF-A0AAW8BFL1-F1
#
_cell.length_a   1.000
_cell.length_b   1.000
_cell.length_c   1.000
_cell.angle_alpha   90.00
_cell.angle_beta   90.00
_cell.angle_gamma   90.00
#
_symmetry.space_group_name_H-M   'P 1'
#
loop_
_entity.id
_entity.type
_entity.pdbx_description
1 polymer ?
#
loop_
_entity_poly.entity_id
_entity_poly.type
_entity_poly.pdbx_seq_one_letter_code
_entity_poly.pdbx_strand_id
1 'polypeptide(L)'
;MMIPVKFASTALLTACALSLAPLAHGDIIRVPIPELPCDLPISSAFIIWQHGPGVPDRSVFANQSDVYNCRPTLDTWRAGQPTGPGYCSKIAWSSDNPGYVPGVTPAAPLKKVIDQVGDCP
;
A
#
# COMPACT_ATOMS: atom_id res chain seq x y z
N MET A 1 -94.62 -23.01 -8.52
CA MET A 1 -94.19 -24.34 -8.02
C MET A 1 -92.80 -24.18 -7.42
N MET A 2 -92.58 -24.73 -6.23
CA MET A 2 -91.64 -24.30 -5.18
C MET A 2 -90.14 -24.20 -5.57
N ILE A 3 -89.51 -23.10 -5.14
CA ILE A 3 -88.05 -22.99 -4.94
C ILE A 3 -87.80 -23.12 -3.43
N PRO A 4 -86.94 -24.04 -2.95
CA PRO A 4 -86.49 -24.02 -1.57
C PRO A 4 -85.26 -23.12 -1.43
N VAL A 5 -85.34 -22.20 -0.47
CA VAL A 5 -84.24 -21.41 0.07
C VAL A 5 -83.32 -22.33 0.86
N LYS A 6 -81.99 -22.24 0.67
CA LYS A 6 -81.03 -22.69 1.68
C LYS A 6 -79.90 -21.69 1.89
N PHE A 7 -79.74 -21.42 3.18
CA PHE A 7 -78.84 -20.53 3.86
C PHE A 7 -77.35 -20.85 3.68
N ALA A 8 -76.56 -19.79 3.91
CA ALA A 8 -75.44 -19.72 4.85
C ALA A 8 -74.01 -19.66 4.30
N SER A 9 -73.28 -18.79 5.02
CA SER A 9 -71.86 -18.87 5.36
C SER A 9 -70.89 -18.15 4.42
N THR A 10 -70.75 -16.85 4.68
CA THR A 10 -69.52 -16.08 4.43
C THR A 10 -68.33 -16.77 5.11
N ALA A 11 -67.46 -17.38 4.31
CA ALA A 11 -66.16 -17.84 4.76
C ALA A 11 -65.17 -16.67 4.78
N LEU A 12 -64.74 -16.27 5.97
CA LEU A 12 -63.56 -15.42 6.19
C LEU A 12 -62.32 -16.26 5.89
N LEU A 13 -61.65 -16.01 4.78
CA LEU A 13 -60.31 -16.55 4.51
C LEU A 13 -59.27 -15.51 4.95
N THR A 14 -58.72 -15.76 6.12
CA THR A 14 -57.54 -15.12 6.70
C THR A 14 -56.33 -15.32 5.78
N ALA A 15 -55.77 -14.22 5.29
CA ALA A 15 -54.52 -14.22 4.53
C ALA A 15 -53.34 -14.59 5.45
N CYS A 16 -52.73 -15.75 5.23
CA CYS A 16 -51.43 -16.09 5.80
C CYS A 16 -50.35 -15.16 5.22
N ALA A 17 -49.86 -14.24 6.05
CA ALA A 17 -48.67 -13.45 5.73
C ALA A 17 -47.44 -14.37 5.72
N LEU A 18 -46.84 -14.56 4.54
CA LEU A 18 -45.52 -15.17 4.40
C LEU A 18 -44.46 -14.16 4.86
N SER A 19 -43.98 -14.29 6.10
CA SER A 19 -42.78 -13.60 6.56
C SER A 19 -41.55 -14.24 5.92
N LEU A 20 -41.22 -13.85 4.69
CA LEU A 20 -39.89 -14.08 4.12
C LEU A 20 -38.93 -13.06 4.74
N ALA A 21 -38.13 -13.53 5.70
CA ALA A 21 -37.06 -12.76 6.30
C ALA A 21 -36.13 -12.19 5.20
N PRO A 22 -35.80 -10.89 5.21
CA PRO A 22 -34.79 -10.38 4.29
C PRO A 22 -33.45 -11.00 4.67
N LEU A 23 -32.78 -11.53 3.66
CA LEU A 23 -31.40 -12.01 3.70
C LEU A 23 -30.54 -10.99 4.47
N ALA A 24 -29.83 -11.48 5.48
CA ALA A 24 -28.77 -10.74 6.15
C ALA A 24 -27.78 -10.31 5.06
N HIS A 25 -27.83 -9.03 4.71
CA HIS A 25 -26.79 -8.41 3.91
C HIS A 25 -25.58 -8.39 4.84
N GLY A 26 -24.63 -9.29 4.61
CA GLY A 26 -23.34 -9.23 5.27
C GLY A 26 -22.74 -7.87 4.95
N ASP A 27 -22.74 -6.97 5.94
CA ASP A 27 -22.01 -5.72 5.88
C ASP A 27 -20.54 -6.07 5.67
N ILE A 28 -20.09 -6.00 4.42
CA ILE A 28 -18.68 -5.93 4.11
C ILE A 28 -18.23 -4.60 4.70
N ILE A 29 -17.64 -4.64 5.90
CA ILE A 29 -16.94 -3.51 6.49
C ILE A 29 -15.81 -3.16 5.52
N ARG A 30 -16.07 -2.20 4.63
CA ARG A 30 -15.02 -1.53 3.87
C ARG A 30 -14.31 -0.63 4.87
N VAL A 31 -13.21 -1.13 5.44
CA VAL A 31 -12.26 -0.26 6.13
C VAL A 31 -11.77 0.74 5.08
N PRO A 32 -11.93 2.07 5.30
CA PRO A 32 -11.36 3.06 4.41
C PRO A 32 -9.87 2.79 4.32
N ILE A 33 -9.36 2.56 3.10
CA ILE A 33 -7.91 2.57 2.90
C ILE A 33 -7.47 3.98 3.30
N PRO A 34 -6.57 4.15 4.29
CA PRO A 34 -6.09 5.47 4.65
C PRO A 34 -5.59 6.16 3.39
N GLU A 35 -6.13 7.36 3.12
CA GLU A 35 -5.64 8.15 1.98
C GLU A 35 -4.14 8.39 2.21
N LEU A 36 -3.33 7.96 1.23
CA LEU A 36 -1.94 8.35 1.21
C LEU A 36 -1.92 9.88 1.07
N PRO A 37 -1.05 10.58 1.81
CA PRO A 37 -1.10 12.05 1.96
C PRO A 37 -0.87 12.82 0.65
N CYS A 38 -0.58 12.14 -0.45
CA CYS A 38 -0.46 12.69 -1.79
C CYS A 38 -0.78 11.66 -2.88
N ASP A 39 -1.37 12.13 -3.98
CA ASP A 39 -1.55 11.36 -5.21
C ASP A 39 -0.25 11.35 -6.03
N LEU A 40 0.75 10.62 -5.53
CA LEU A 40 2.03 10.43 -6.21
C LEU A 40 2.23 8.96 -6.55
N PRO A 41 2.85 8.64 -7.72
CA PRO A 41 3.12 7.27 -8.09
C PRO A 41 4.05 6.62 -7.05
N ILE A 42 3.59 5.50 -6.48
CA ILE A 42 4.39 4.65 -5.60
C ILE A 42 4.92 3.50 -6.45
N SER A 43 6.16 3.63 -6.89
CA SER A 43 6.91 2.54 -7.51
C SER A 43 8.30 2.46 -6.88
N SER A 44 8.74 1.24 -6.55
CA SER A 44 10.12 0.97 -6.14
C SER A 44 11.04 1.25 -7.31
N ALA A 45 11.75 2.37 -7.27
CA ALA A 45 12.57 2.77 -8.40
C ALA A 45 14.01 3.10 -8.02
N PHE A 46 14.27 3.33 -6.74
CA PHE A 46 15.62 3.60 -6.27
C PHE A 46 16.14 2.46 -5.41
N ILE A 47 17.44 2.27 -5.46
CA ILE A 47 18.20 1.51 -4.46
C ILE A 47 19.04 2.54 -3.70
N ILE A 48 18.90 2.53 -2.38
CA ILE A 48 19.77 3.28 -1.47
C ILE A 48 20.80 2.30 -0.93
N TRP A 49 22.07 2.61 -1.11
CA TRP A 49 23.21 1.87 -0.54
C TRP A 49 23.87 2.73 0.51
N GLN A 50 24.25 2.12 1.63
CA GLN A 50 24.81 2.82 2.77
C GLN A 50 26.02 2.08 3.33
N HIS A 51 27.07 2.87 3.57
CA HIS A 51 28.27 2.53 4.33
C HIS A 51 28.27 3.28 5.65
N GLY A 52 28.69 2.58 6.70
CA GLY A 52 28.94 3.17 8.00
C GLY A 52 30.13 2.51 8.71
N PRO A 53 30.85 3.23 9.58
CA PRO A 53 32.01 2.68 10.27
C PRO A 53 31.66 1.46 11.13
N GLY A 54 32.46 0.39 11.01
CA GLY A 54 32.34 -0.80 11.87
C GLY A 54 31.15 -1.70 11.59
N VAL A 55 30.35 -1.45 10.55
CA VAL A 55 29.23 -2.30 10.14
C VAL A 55 29.34 -2.66 8.65
N PRO A 56 28.85 -3.84 8.23
CA PRO A 56 28.79 -4.19 6.81
C PRO A 56 27.86 -3.25 6.05
N ASP A 57 28.19 -2.99 4.79
CA ASP A 57 27.36 -2.18 3.89
C ASP A 57 25.98 -2.78 3.72
N ARG A 58 24.96 -1.92 3.59
CA ARG A 58 23.56 -2.31 3.46
C ARG A 58 22.89 -1.59 2.30
N SER A 59 21.78 -2.16 1.84
CA SER A 59 20.95 -1.50 0.84
C SER A 59 19.47 -1.81 1.01
N VAL A 60 18.64 -0.85 0.60
CA VAL A 60 17.18 -0.92 0.65
C VAL A 60 16.58 -0.36 -0.63
N PHE A 61 15.34 -0.78 -0.95
CA PHE A 61 14.55 -0.11 -1.99
C PHE A 61 13.91 1.17 -1.44
N ALA A 62 13.78 2.17 -2.31
CA ALA A 62 13.02 3.37 -2.05
C ALA A 62 12.09 3.69 -3.22
N ASN A 63 10.97 4.32 -2.89
CA ASN A 63 9.99 4.78 -3.88
C ASN A 63 10.50 6.01 -4.64
N GLN A 64 9.96 6.27 -5.82
CA GLN A 64 10.19 7.54 -6.53
C GLN A 64 9.64 8.76 -5.76
N SER A 65 8.65 8.50 -4.92
CA SER A 65 7.92 9.51 -4.17
C SER A 65 8.19 9.33 -2.68
N ASP A 66 8.63 10.39 -2.03
CA ASP A 66 8.64 10.50 -0.59
C ASP A 66 7.22 10.84 -0.14
N VAL A 67 6.46 9.79 0.17
CA VAL A 67 5.07 9.90 0.61
C VAL A 67 4.92 10.63 1.94
N TYR A 68 5.98 10.78 2.74
CA TYR A 68 5.88 11.50 4.01
C TYR A 68 5.98 13.02 3.80
N ASN A 69 6.73 13.45 2.80
CA ASN A 69 6.91 14.86 2.46
C ASN A 69 6.13 15.30 1.21
N CYS A 70 5.39 14.38 0.58
CA CYS A 70 4.62 14.62 -0.64
C CYS A 70 5.45 15.22 -1.78
N ARG A 71 6.67 14.72 -1.97
CA ARG A 71 7.65 15.23 -2.95
C ARG A 71 8.40 14.10 -3.64
N PRO A 72 9.06 14.35 -4.79
CA PRO A 72 10.00 13.38 -5.36
C PRO A 72 11.08 12.99 -4.34
N THR A 73 11.42 11.71 -4.24
CA THR A 73 12.43 11.22 -3.28
C THR A 73 13.77 11.93 -3.45
N LEU A 74 14.20 12.23 -4.69
CA LEU A 74 15.47 12.91 -4.92
C LEU A 74 15.50 14.35 -4.35
N ASP A 75 14.35 14.98 -4.14
CA ASP A 75 14.25 16.31 -3.54
C ASP A 75 14.49 16.29 -2.02
N THR A 76 14.16 15.19 -1.35
CA THR A 76 14.16 15.09 0.13
C THR A 76 15.22 14.14 0.67
N TRP A 77 15.67 13.18 -0.14
CA TRP A 77 16.54 12.06 0.25
C TRP A 77 17.82 12.51 0.96
N ARG A 78 18.50 13.52 0.42
CA ARG A 78 19.78 14.00 0.96
C ARG A 78 19.70 14.38 2.45
N ALA A 79 18.60 15.02 2.85
CA ALA A 79 18.41 15.50 4.22
C ALA A 79 18.26 14.37 5.24
N GLY A 80 17.86 13.17 4.79
CA GLY A 80 17.71 12.00 5.65
C GLY A 80 18.94 11.09 5.72
N GLN A 81 20.04 11.42 5.04
CA GLN A 81 21.21 10.55 5.01
C GLN A 81 22.13 10.79 6.23
N PRO A 82 22.73 9.72 6.78
CA PRO A 82 23.75 9.87 7.81
C PRO A 82 24.94 10.68 7.29
N THR A 83 25.48 11.52 8.16
CA THR A 83 26.65 12.36 7.87
C THR A 83 27.73 12.16 8.94
N GLY A 84 28.95 12.56 8.61
CA GLY A 84 30.11 12.43 9.50
C GLY A 84 31.15 11.45 8.97
N PRO A 85 32.31 11.36 9.65
CA PRO A 85 33.46 10.62 9.15
C PRO A 85 33.15 9.17 8.83
N GLY A 86 33.45 8.76 7.60
CA GLY A 86 33.30 7.37 7.15
C GLY A 86 31.86 6.91 6.93
N TYR A 87 30.87 7.80 6.97
CA TYR A 87 29.54 7.49 6.45
C TYR A 87 29.46 7.83 4.97
N CYS A 88 28.83 6.96 4.17
CA CYS A 88 28.51 7.25 2.79
C CYS A 88 27.15 6.67 2.43
N SER A 89 26.32 7.46 1.77
CA SER A 89 25.06 7.00 1.19
C SER A 89 25.05 7.31 -0.31
N LYS A 90 24.65 6.33 -1.12
CA LYS A 90 24.54 6.44 -2.58
C LYS A 90 23.12 6.04 -2.98
N ILE A 91 22.54 6.73 -3.95
CA ILE A 91 21.24 6.38 -4.54
C ILE A 91 21.38 6.19 -6.05
N ALA A 92 20.75 5.15 -6.58
CA ALA A 92 20.73 4.86 -8.01
C ALA A 92 19.37 4.30 -8.43
N TRP A 93 19.04 4.38 -9.72
CA TRP A 93 17.86 3.70 -10.26
C TRP A 93 18.02 2.18 -10.17
N SER A 94 16.96 1.49 -9.77
CA SER A 94 16.92 0.03 -9.74
C SER A 94 17.06 -0.57 -11.15
N SER A 95 16.48 0.09 -12.16
CA SER A 95 16.59 -0.30 -13.58
C SER A 95 18.02 -0.26 -14.11
N ASP A 96 18.87 0.59 -13.53
CA ASP A 96 20.28 0.69 -13.86
C ASP A 96 21.16 -0.36 -13.15
N ASN A 97 20.56 -1.12 -12.24
CA ASN A 97 21.20 -2.14 -11.41
C ASN A 97 20.47 -3.49 -11.56
N PRO A 98 20.39 -4.05 -12.78
CA PRO A 98 19.67 -5.30 -13.01
C PRO A 98 20.28 -6.45 -12.19
N GLY A 99 19.43 -7.23 -11.54
CA GLY A 99 19.83 -8.36 -10.69
C GLY A 99 20.31 -7.97 -9.29
N TYR A 100 20.30 -6.68 -8.95
CA TYR A 100 20.65 -6.23 -7.61
C TYR A 100 19.55 -6.61 -6.60
N VAL A 101 19.94 -7.19 -5.47
CA VAL A 101 19.02 -7.64 -4.42
C VAL A 101 19.30 -6.87 -3.12
N PRO A 102 18.48 -5.85 -2.78
CA PRO A 102 18.59 -5.18 -1.49
C PRO A 102 18.37 -6.12 -0.32
N GLY A 103 19.01 -5.84 0.81
CA GLY A 103 18.99 -6.69 2.01
C GLY A 103 20.08 -7.78 2.05
N VAL A 104 20.78 -8.07 0.94
CA VAL A 104 21.99 -8.90 0.95
C VAL A 104 23.11 -8.13 1.66
N THR A 105 23.79 -8.79 2.61
CA THR A 105 24.84 -8.20 3.42
C THR A 105 26.14 -9.00 3.28
N PRO A 106 27.29 -8.37 2.93
CA PRO A 106 27.43 -6.96 2.61
C PRO A 106 26.79 -6.60 1.26
N ALA A 107 26.22 -5.41 1.18
CA ALA A 107 25.61 -4.90 -0.03
C ALA A 107 26.69 -4.53 -1.07
N ALA A 108 26.58 -5.06 -2.29
CA ALA A 108 27.48 -4.70 -3.37
C ALA A 108 27.35 -3.21 -3.75
N PRO A 109 28.41 -2.57 -4.29
CA PRO A 109 28.32 -1.18 -4.76
C PRO A 109 27.28 -0.99 -5.87
N LEU A 110 26.66 0.20 -5.92
CA LEU A 110 25.72 0.58 -6.98
C LEU A 110 26.43 0.99 -8.27
N LYS A 111 25.79 0.70 -9.40
CA LYS A 111 26.11 1.24 -10.72
C LYS A 111 25.28 2.49 -10.99
N LYS A 112 25.83 3.41 -11.78
CA LYS A 112 25.19 4.68 -12.20
C LYS A 112 24.54 5.43 -11.04
N VAL A 113 25.36 5.75 -10.04
CA VAL A 113 24.95 6.56 -8.90
C VAL A 113 24.41 7.90 -9.40
N ILE A 114 23.17 8.21 -9.00
CA ILE A 114 22.50 9.48 -9.31
C ILE A 114 23.02 10.55 -8.37
N ASP A 115 23.12 10.22 -7.09
CA ASP A 115 23.54 11.15 -6.06
C ASP A 115 24.20 10.43 -4.86
N GLN A 116 25.02 11.18 -4.12
CA GLN A 116 25.74 10.69 -2.94
C GLN A 116 25.88 11.73 -1.83
N VAL A 117 25.94 11.25 -0.59
CA VAL A 117 26.14 12.04 0.63
C VAL A 117 27.21 11.38 1.50
N GLY A 118 28.14 12.18 2.03
CA GLY A 118 29.20 11.72 2.94
C GLY A 118 30.54 11.40 2.27
N ASP A 119 31.41 10.70 2.99
CA ASP A 119 32.79 10.37 2.61
C ASP A 119 32.83 9.15 1.70
N CYS A 120 32.18 9.26 0.54
CA CYS A 120 32.07 8.16 -0.40
C CYS A 120 33.39 7.86 -1.11
N PRO A 121 33.85 6.59 -1.13
CA PRO A 121 34.96 6.17 -1.98
C PRO A 121 34.56 6.15 -3.46
#